data_AF-A0A955D9B2-F1
#
_entry.id   AF-A0A955D9B2-F1
#
_cell.length_a   1.000
_cell.length_b   1.000
_cell.length_c   1.000
_cell.angle_alpha   90.00
_cell.angle_beta   90.00
_cell.angle_gamma   90.00
#
_symmetry.space_group_name_H-M   'P 1'
#
loop_
_entity.id
_entity.type
_entity.pdbx_description
1 polymer ?
#
loop_
_entity_poly.entity_id
_entity_poly.type
_entity_poly.pdbx_seq_one_letter_code
_entity_poly.pdbx_strand_id
1 'polypeptide(L)'
;MSTATYIQRLEALESGERSRLRALAGLPLDARLDGFDLFTGLWWPLRHVSPAAPRRETSWLVAKLFGVFGAAVPHVRPERQPPGPTLPAVLGLCEPRDPPEFKSRDRFRTRFDALLCSPLSALEPHLRWAMAECAKAVRGRTPHASGVVGIDWARLLDDLSLWDRGEQPQSRRDIRDIWAEAYLNAAGGTD
;
A
#
# COMPACT_ATOMS: atom_id res chain seq x y z
N MET A 1 6.01 -1.70 -19.82
CA MET A 1 5.90 -2.69 -18.72
C MET A 1 5.42 -1.97 -17.47
N SER A 2 4.40 -2.51 -16.81
CA SER A 2 3.58 -1.80 -15.82
C SER A 2 3.90 -2.17 -14.38
N THR A 3 3.34 -1.45 -13.42
CA THR A 3 3.33 -1.76 -11.98
C THR A 3 2.89 -3.19 -11.66
N ALA A 4 2.01 -3.78 -12.49
CA ALA A 4 1.59 -5.17 -12.36
C ALA A 4 2.78 -6.15 -12.50
N THR A 5 3.65 -5.95 -13.49
CA THR A 5 4.85 -6.80 -13.68
C THR A 5 5.80 -6.70 -12.50
N TYR A 6 5.90 -5.54 -11.86
CA TYR A 6 6.71 -5.38 -10.66
C TYR A 6 6.15 -6.18 -9.48
N ILE A 7 4.83 -6.12 -9.25
CA ILE A 7 4.20 -6.91 -8.19
C ILE A 7 4.33 -8.40 -8.46
N GLN A 8 4.15 -8.86 -9.70
CA GLN A 8 4.37 -10.27 -10.06
C GLN A 8 5.79 -10.76 -9.72
N ARG A 9 6.81 -9.90 -9.94
CA ARG A 9 8.19 -10.22 -9.54
C ARG A 9 8.35 -10.28 -8.01
N LEU A 10 7.68 -9.40 -7.27
CA LEU A 10 7.67 -9.45 -5.80
C LEU A 10 6.97 -10.72 -5.28
N GLU A 11 5.88 -11.14 -5.92
CA GLU A 11 5.18 -12.40 -5.62
C GLU A 11 6.06 -13.61 -5.91
N ALA A 12 6.89 -13.55 -6.96
CA ALA A 12 7.82 -14.62 -7.32
C ALA A 12 9.05 -14.73 -6.41
N LEU A 13 9.29 -13.77 -5.51
CA LEU A 13 10.44 -13.80 -4.59
C LEU A 13 10.42 -15.03 -3.69
N GLU A 14 11.60 -15.61 -3.48
CA GLU A 14 11.79 -16.70 -2.53
C GLU A 14 11.68 -16.21 -1.07
N SER A 15 11.47 -17.14 -0.14
CA SER A 15 11.33 -16.82 1.30
C SER A 15 12.56 -16.13 1.89
N GLY A 16 13.76 -16.47 1.39
CA GLY A 16 15.03 -15.84 1.78
C GLY A 16 15.11 -14.38 1.31
N GLU A 17 14.71 -14.10 0.07
CA GLU A 17 14.71 -12.74 -0.51
C GLU A 17 13.66 -11.85 0.17
N ARG A 18 12.47 -12.38 0.44
CA ARG A 18 11.43 -11.68 1.22
C ARG A 18 11.91 -11.35 2.64
N SER A 19 12.64 -12.27 3.28
CA SER A 19 13.24 -12.03 4.60
C SER A 19 14.27 -10.90 4.56
N ARG A 20 15.08 -10.81 3.49
CA ARG A 20 16.03 -9.69 3.28
C ARG A 20 15.28 -8.36 3.12
N LEU A 21 14.24 -8.31 2.28
CA LEU A 21 13.41 -7.10 2.13
C LEU A 21 12.78 -6.67 3.46
N ARG A 22 12.33 -7.62 4.27
CA ARG A 22 11.77 -7.35 5.60
C ARG A 22 12.79 -6.71 6.54
N ALA A 23 14.04 -7.17 6.50
CA ALA A 23 15.12 -6.63 7.32
C ALA A 23 15.51 -5.19 6.94
N LEU A 24 15.06 -4.71 5.77
CA LEU A 24 15.33 -3.37 5.25
C LEU A 24 14.20 -2.38 5.55
N ALA A 25 13.13 -2.81 6.23
CA ALA A 25 12.06 -1.93 6.67
C ALA A 25 12.59 -0.79 7.56
N GLY A 26 12.14 0.43 7.30
CA GLY A 26 12.59 1.65 7.99
C GLY A 26 13.97 2.15 7.55
N LEU A 27 14.67 1.43 6.67
CA LEU A 27 15.99 1.83 6.18
C LEU A 27 15.88 2.51 4.80
N PRO A 28 16.74 3.50 4.51
CA PRO A 28 16.89 4.04 3.18
C PRO A 28 17.54 3.00 2.25
N LEU A 29 17.43 3.22 0.94
CA LEU A 29 17.86 2.25 -0.08
C LEU A 29 19.37 1.99 -0.07
N ASP A 30 20.16 3.00 0.30
CA ASP A 30 21.62 2.98 0.38
C ASP A 30 22.16 2.44 1.72
N ALA A 31 21.29 2.05 2.66
CA ALA A 31 21.71 1.58 3.98
C ALA A 31 22.51 0.27 3.93
N ARG A 32 22.23 -0.61 2.95
CA ARG A 32 22.91 -1.89 2.79
C ARG A 32 23.04 -2.30 1.32
N LEU A 33 24.25 -2.71 0.94
CA LEU A 33 24.58 -3.09 -0.43
C LEU A 33 23.79 -4.33 -0.90
N ASP A 34 23.65 -5.35 -0.06
CA ASP A 34 22.88 -6.56 -0.37
C ASP A 34 21.39 -6.27 -0.64
N GLY A 35 20.83 -5.32 0.11
CA GLY A 35 19.48 -4.81 -0.10
C GLY A 35 19.32 -4.02 -1.39
N PHE A 36 20.32 -3.18 -1.70
CA PHE A 36 20.39 -2.42 -2.93
C PHE A 36 20.45 -3.33 -4.17
N ASP A 37 21.31 -4.35 -4.14
CA ASP A 37 21.48 -5.30 -5.26
C ASP A 37 20.20 -6.10 -5.51
N LEU A 38 19.56 -6.60 -4.44
CA LEU A 38 18.27 -7.29 -4.55
C LEU A 38 17.20 -6.38 -5.18
N PHE A 39 17.06 -5.15 -4.67
CA PHE A 39 16.07 -4.22 -5.18
C PHE A 39 16.35 -3.81 -6.64
N THR A 40 17.60 -3.52 -6.98
CA THR A 40 17.96 -3.10 -8.35
C THR A 40 17.74 -4.23 -9.35
N GLY A 41 18.01 -5.49 -8.98
CA GLY A 41 17.67 -6.65 -9.82
C GLY A 41 16.17 -6.76 -10.13
N LEU A 42 15.30 -6.36 -9.21
CA LEU A 42 13.85 -6.36 -9.39
C LEU A 42 13.37 -5.18 -10.24
N TRP A 43 13.84 -3.98 -9.91
CA TRP A 43 13.34 -2.71 -10.44
C TRP A 43 13.99 -2.29 -11.76
N TRP A 44 15.32 -2.43 -11.91
CA TRP A 44 16.06 -1.91 -13.06
C TRP A 44 15.58 -2.48 -14.40
N PRO A 45 15.32 -3.80 -14.56
CA PRO A 45 14.87 -4.32 -15.85
C PRO A 45 13.54 -3.71 -16.32
N LEU A 46 12.66 -3.31 -15.39
CA LEU A 46 11.40 -2.63 -15.73
C LEU A 46 11.65 -1.20 -16.19
N ARG A 47 12.54 -0.48 -15.51
CA ARG A 47 12.90 0.90 -15.83
C ARG A 47 13.66 1.00 -17.15
N HIS A 48 14.53 0.05 -17.44
CA HIS A 48 15.26 -0.04 -18.70
C HIS A 48 14.32 -0.17 -19.89
N VAL A 49 13.23 -0.93 -19.74
CA VAL A 49 12.23 -1.16 -20.81
C VAL A 49 11.23 -0.01 -20.93
N SER A 50 10.90 0.69 -19.85
CA SER A 50 9.94 1.77 -19.90
C SER A 50 10.28 2.92 -18.94
N PRO A 51 10.40 4.16 -19.45
CA PRO A 51 10.57 5.34 -18.60
C PRO A 51 9.33 5.62 -17.74
N ALA A 52 8.18 5.02 -18.08
CA ALA A 52 6.93 5.09 -17.30
C ALA A 52 6.91 4.14 -16.09
N ALA A 53 7.97 3.33 -15.87
CA ALA A 53 8.10 2.53 -14.67
C ALA A 53 8.08 3.41 -13.40
N PRO A 54 7.49 2.91 -12.30
CA PRO A 54 7.40 3.65 -11.05
C PRO A 54 8.78 4.12 -10.58
N ARG A 55 8.81 5.28 -9.92
CA ARG A 55 10.04 5.89 -9.43
C ARG A 55 10.71 4.98 -8.41
N ARG A 56 12.02 5.15 -8.26
CA ARG A 56 12.87 4.27 -7.47
C ARG A 56 12.43 4.26 -6.01
N GLU A 57 12.22 5.42 -5.42
CA GLU A 57 11.86 5.62 -4.02
C GLU A 57 10.48 5.00 -3.71
N THR A 58 9.50 5.21 -4.60
CA THR A 58 8.17 4.58 -4.49
C THR A 58 8.23 3.06 -4.60
N SER A 59 8.99 2.55 -5.59
CA SER A 59 9.15 1.11 -5.80
C SER A 59 9.86 0.45 -4.61
N TRP A 60 10.83 1.15 -4.02
CA TRP A 60 11.55 0.71 -2.83
C TRP A 60 10.63 0.64 -1.62
N LEU A 61 9.81 1.66 -1.39
CA LEU A 61 8.81 1.67 -0.34
C LEU A 61 7.86 0.48 -0.45
N VAL A 62 7.33 0.21 -1.65
CA VAL A 62 6.43 -0.93 -1.89
C VAL A 62 7.15 -2.27 -1.69
N ALA A 63 8.39 -2.43 -2.14
CA ALA A 63 9.16 -3.65 -1.90
C ALA A 63 9.36 -3.95 -0.42
N LYS A 64 9.70 -2.93 0.39
CA LYS A 64 9.83 -3.08 1.85
C LYS A 64 8.51 -3.50 2.49
N LEU A 65 7.42 -2.82 2.14
CA LEU A 65 6.09 -3.16 2.63
C LEU A 65 5.70 -4.59 2.23
N PHE A 66 5.98 -5.00 1.00
CA PHE A 66 5.68 -6.33 0.51
C PHE A 66 6.51 -7.42 1.22
N GLY A 67 7.79 -7.18 1.49
CA GLY A 67 8.63 -8.10 2.27
C GLY A 67 8.10 -8.33 3.70
N VAL A 68 7.47 -7.31 4.29
CA VAL A 68 6.87 -7.38 5.62
C VAL A 68 5.47 -8.00 5.59
N PHE A 69 4.62 -7.58 4.65
CA PHE A 69 3.18 -7.86 4.69
C PHE A 69 2.65 -8.72 3.54
N GLY A 70 3.38 -8.91 2.45
CA GLY A 70 2.87 -9.60 1.24
C GLY A 70 2.39 -11.03 1.49
N ALA A 71 2.95 -11.73 2.47
CA ALA A 71 2.45 -13.05 2.88
C ALA A 71 1.15 -13.00 3.70
N ALA A 72 0.88 -11.89 4.39
CA ALA A 72 -0.30 -11.70 5.24
C ALA A 72 -1.40 -10.85 4.58
N VAL A 73 -1.07 -10.11 3.52
CA VAL A 73 -1.96 -9.26 2.73
C VAL A 73 -1.76 -9.63 1.26
N PRO A 74 -2.53 -10.60 0.74
CA PRO A 74 -2.40 -11.06 -0.64
C PRO A 74 -2.62 -9.95 -1.68
N HIS A 75 -2.00 -10.11 -2.84
CA HIS A 75 -2.35 -9.33 -4.01
C HIS A 75 -3.65 -9.83 -4.63
N VAL A 76 -4.61 -8.92 -4.76
CA VAL A 76 -5.93 -9.21 -5.33
C VAL A 76 -6.19 -8.20 -6.43
N ARG A 77 -5.98 -8.63 -7.67
CA ARG A 77 -6.30 -7.85 -8.87
C ARG A 77 -7.15 -8.71 -9.82
N PRO A 78 -8.47 -8.47 -9.87
CA PRO A 78 -9.34 -9.10 -10.86
C PRO A 78 -8.88 -8.76 -12.28
N GLU A 79 -8.91 -9.75 -13.19
CA GLU A 79 -8.62 -9.51 -14.62
C GLU A 79 -9.73 -8.70 -15.31
N ARG A 80 -10.93 -8.66 -14.72
CA ARG A 80 -12.12 -7.94 -15.21
C ARG A 80 -12.73 -7.11 -14.10
N GLN A 81 -13.51 -6.09 -14.46
CA GLN A 81 -14.21 -5.24 -13.49
C GLN A 81 -15.07 -6.06 -12.51
N PRO A 82 -15.22 -5.60 -11.26
CA PRO A 82 -14.72 -4.33 -10.72
C PRO A 82 -13.21 -4.33 -10.44
N PRO A 83 -12.56 -3.14 -10.35
CA PRO A 83 -11.17 -3.03 -9.94
C PRO A 83 -10.95 -3.66 -8.55
N GLY A 84 -9.74 -4.16 -8.31
CA GLY A 84 -9.39 -4.83 -7.06
C GLY A 84 -9.50 -3.91 -5.82
N PRO A 85 -9.55 -4.50 -4.62
CA PRO A 85 -9.71 -3.75 -3.38
C PRO A 85 -8.55 -2.77 -3.17
N THR A 86 -8.85 -1.48 -3.08
CA THR A 86 -7.85 -0.44 -2.83
C THR A 86 -7.52 -0.35 -1.34
N LEU A 87 -6.30 0.06 -0.99
CA LEU A 87 -5.90 0.26 0.40
C LEU A 87 -6.87 1.17 1.18
N PRO A 88 -7.25 2.38 0.70
CA PRO A 88 -8.19 3.23 1.44
C PRO A 88 -9.57 2.60 1.63
N ALA A 89 -10.10 1.88 0.64
CA ALA A 89 -11.39 1.21 0.77
C ALA A 89 -11.33 0.11 1.85
N VAL A 90 -10.26 -0.70 1.85
CA VAL A 90 -10.06 -1.73 2.87
C VAL A 90 -9.91 -1.10 4.26
N LEU A 91 -9.20 0.02 4.39
CA LEU A 91 -9.11 0.74 5.66
C LEU A 91 -10.46 1.27 6.14
N GLY A 92 -11.31 1.75 5.23
CA GLY A 92 -12.68 2.17 5.57
C GLY A 92 -13.50 1.01 6.14
N LEU A 93 -13.39 -0.18 5.55
CA LEU A 93 -14.01 -1.40 6.09
C LEU A 93 -13.43 -1.80 7.45
N CYS A 94 -12.16 -1.49 7.72
CA CYS A 94 -11.48 -1.80 8.98
C CYS A 94 -11.76 -0.78 10.10
N GLU A 95 -12.47 0.32 9.81
CA GLU A 95 -12.78 1.35 10.82
C GLU A 95 -13.59 0.73 11.98
N PRO A 96 -13.13 0.86 13.24
CA PRO A 96 -13.86 0.35 14.38
C PRO A 96 -15.29 0.89 14.46
N ARG A 97 -16.26 0.00 14.71
CA ARG A 97 -17.69 0.33 14.87
C ARG A 97 -18.14 0.39 16.33
N ASP A 98 -17.19 0.56 17.24
CA ASP A 98 -17.49 0.64 18.67
C ASP A 98 -18.34 1.91 18.96
N PRO A 99 -19.14 1.91 20.04
CA PRO A 99 -19.87 3.09 20.48
C PRO A 99 -18.95 4.33 20.62
N PRO A 100 -19.47 5.56 20.45
CA PRO A 100 -18.67 6.81 20.48
C PRO A 100 -17.86 7.02 21.77
N GLU A 101 -18.28 6.37 22.85
CA GLU A 101 -17.61 6.32 24.15
C GLU A 101 -16.17 5.79 24.02
N PHE A 102 -15.95 4.87 23.06
CA PHE A 102 -14.66 4.35 22.70
C PHE A 102 -14.02 5.27 21.65
N LYS A 103 -12.94 5.96 22.05
CA LYS A 103 -12.11 6.79 21.15
C LYS A 103 -11.34 5.98 20.09
N SER A 104 -11.69 4.71 19.85
CA SER A 104 -11.02 3.81 18.88
C SER A 104 -11.19 4.34 17.46
N ARG A 105 -12.41 4.73 17.09
CA ARG A 105 -12.75 5.32 15.79
C ARG A 105 -11.98 6.62 15.53
N ASP A 106 -11.97 7.54 16.49
CA ASP A 106 -11.27 8.83 16.37
C ASP A 106 -9.76 8.64 16.19
N ARG A 107 -9.16 7.72 16.97
CA ARG A 107 -7.73 7.38 16.84
C ARG A 107 -7.41 6.74 15.49
N PHE A 108 -8.31 5.91 14.96
CA PHE A 108 -8.16 5.28 13.65
C PHE A 108 -8.16 6.35 12.55
N ARG A 109 -9.16 7.24 12.55
CA ARG A 109 -9.27 8.36 11.62
C ARG A 109 -8.08 9.30 11.70
N THR A 110 -7.66 9.68 12.91
CA THR A 110 -6.47 10.51 13.13
C THR A 110 -5.22 9.91 12.47
N ARG A 111 -5.05 8.58 12.53
CA ARG A 111 -3.92 7.90 11.86
C ARG A 111 -4.07 7.86 10.35
N PHE A 112 -5.29 7.71 9.84
CA PHE A 112 -5.58 7.78 8.42
C PHE A 112 -5.35 9.19 7.87
N ASP A 113 -5.81 10.23 8.57
CA ASP A 113 -5.56 11.63 8.19
C ASP A 113 -4.05 11.94 8.19
N ALA A 114 -3.32 11.48 9.21
CA ALA A 114 -1.87 11.62 9.25
C ALA A 114 -1.18 10.92 8.06
N LEU A 115 -1.71 9.78 7.60
CA LEU A 115 -1.26 9.13 6.37
C LEU A 115 -1.49 10.04 5.16
N LEU A 116 -2.69 10.59 5.00
CA LEU A 116 -3.04 11.48 3.88
C LEU A 116 -2.17 12.75 3.83
N CYS A 117 -1.88 13.34 4.98
CA CYS A 117 -1.10 14.56 5.08
C CYS A 117 0.43 14.35 5.00
N SER A 118 0.91 13.09 4.97
CA SER A 118 2.35 12.81 4.97
C SER A 118 2.97 12.93 3.58
N PRO A 119 4.16 13.54 3.45
CA PRO A 119 4.96 13.44 2.23
C PRO A 119 5.45 11.99 2.03
N LEU A 120 5.81 11.62 0.80
CA LEU A 120 6.24 10.25 0.48
C LEU A 120 7.38 9.76 1.39
N SER A 121 8.35 10.62 1.71
CA SER A 121 9.50 10.30 2.57
C SER A 121 9.12 9.95 4.01
N ALA A 122 7.97 10.43 4.50
CA ALA A 122 7.47 10.14 5.85
C ALA A 122 6.37 9.07 5.85
N LEU A 123 6.01 8.52 4.70
CA LEU A 123 4.79 7.71 4.55
C LEU A 123 4.94 6.27 5.07
N GLU A 124 6.17 5.76 5.19
CA GLU A 124 6.42 4.36 5.54
C GLU A 124 5.79 3.93 6.88
N PRO A 125 5.98 4.64 8.01
CA PRO A 125 5.36 4.25 9.28
C PRO A 125 3.82 4.20 9.20
N HIS A 126 3.22 5.14 8.47
CA HIS A 126 1.76 5.20 8.27
C HIS A 126 1.26 4.04 7.42
N LEU A 127 1.94 3.72 6.32
CA LEU A 127 1.60 2.56 5.49
C LEU A 127 1.81 1.24 6.22
N ARG A 128 2.81 1.12 7.09
CA ARG A 128 3.00 -0.07 7.94
C ARG A 128 1.83 -0.26 8.90
N TRP A 129 1.34 0.82 9.50
CA TRP A 129 0.12 0.76 10.30
C TRP A 129 -1.08 0.32 9.46
N ALA A 130 -1.31 0.95 8.31
CA ALA A 130 -2.42 0.62 7.41
C ALA A 130 -2.40 -0.85 6.97
N MET A 131 -1.23 -1.36 6.58
CA MET A 131 -1.04 -2.76 6.20
C MET A 131 -1.25 -3.72 7.37
N ALA A 132 -0.90 -3.32 8.59
CA ALA A 132 -1.18 -4.12 9.77
C ALA A 132 -2.68 -4.26 10.03
N GLU A 133 -3.46 -3.20 9.82
CA GLU A 133 -4.94 -3.27 9.92
C GLU A 133 -5.53 -4.16 8.82
N CYS A 134 -5.06 -4.03 7.58
CA CYS A 134 -5.46 -4.94 6.48
C CYS A 134 -5.13 -6.40 6.83
N ALA A 135 -3.94 -6.67 7.36
CA ALA A 135 -3.52 -8.02 7.74
C ALA A 135 -4.33 -8.61 8.90
N LYS A 136 -4.93 -7.77 9.76
CA LYS A 136 -5.90 -8.23 10.77
C LYS A 136 -7.23 -8.61 10.11
N ALA A 137 -7.73 -7.77 9.21
CA ALA A 137 -8.97 -8.02 8.48
C ALA A 137 -8.90 -9.29 7.63
N VAL A 138 -7.83 -9.47 6.85
CA VAL A 138 -7.57 -10.70 6.05
C VAL A 138 -7.54 -11.95 6.93
N ARG A 139 -7.07 -11.83 8.18
CA ARG A 139 -7.04 -12.94 9.16
C ARG A 139 -8.36 -13.14 9.91
N GLY A 140 -9.43 -12.44 9.52
CA GLY A 140 -10.72 -12.50 10.18
C GLY A 140 -10.74 -11.91 11.60
N ARG A 141 -9.73 -11.11 11.97
CA ARG A 141 -9.63 -10.47 13.30
C ARG A 141 -10.38 -9.15 13.40
N THR A 142 -11.06 -8.75 12.31
CA THR A 142 -11.90 -7.56 12.23
C THR A 142 -13.30 -8.02 11.80
N PRO A 143 -14.23 -8.32 12.74
CA PRO A 143 -15.48 -9.01 12.43
C PRO A 143 -16.34 -8.32 11.36
N HIS A 144 -16.37 -6.98 11.37
CA HIS A 144 -17.13 -6.17 10.44
C HIS A 144 -16.43 -5.96 9.08
N ALA A 145 -15.22 -6.50 8.89
CA ALA A 145 -14.45 -6.46 7.65
C ALA A 145 -14.23 -7.87 7.06
N SER A 146 -15.17 -8.79 7.30
CA SER A 146 -15.04 -10.23 6.98
C SER A 146 -14.87 -10.55 5.49
N GLY A 147 -15.24 -9.62 4.60
CA GLY A 147 -15.05 -9.77 3.14
C GLY A 147 -13.66 -9.38 2.63
N VAL A 148 -12.76 -8.89 3.50
CA VAL A 148 -11.42 -8.46 3.08
C VAL A 148 -10.51 -9.67 2.87
N VAL A 149 -10.05 -9.86 1.62
CA VAL A 149 -9.16 -10.98 1.25
C VAL A 149 -7.75 -10.54 0.82
N GLY A 150 -7.52 -9.23 0.69
CA GLY A 150 -6.23 -8.66 0.30
C GLY A 150 -6.39 -7.25 -0.27
N ILE A 151 -5.38 -6.78 -0.99
CA ILE A 151 -5.39 -5.48 -1.67
C ILE A 151 -4.81 -5.59 -3.08
N ASP A 152 -5.16 -4.64 -3.95
CA ASP A 152 -4.47 -4.42 -5.20
C ASP A 152 -3.14 -3.67 -4.96
N TRP A 153 -2.07 -4.42 -4.66
CA TRP A 153 -0.70 -3.90 -4.49
C TRP A 153 -0.17 -3.11 -5.70
N ALA A 154 -0.58 -3.49 -6.91
CA ALA A 154 -0.14 -2.76 -8.11
C ALA A 154 -0.85 -1.41 -8.18
N ARG A 155 -2.13 -1.34 -7.79
CA ARG A 155 -2.85 -0.07 -7.64
C ARG A 155 -2.25 0.80 -6.55
N LEU A 156 -1.84 0.21 -5.42
CA LEU A 156 -1.12 0.94 -4.39
C LEU A 156 0.16 1.57 -4.95
N LEU A 157 0.94 0.84 -5.74
CA LEU A 157 2.15 1.39 -6.37
C LEU A 157 1.85 2.50 -7.38
N ASP A 158 0.77 2.35 -8.16
CA ASP A 158 0.30 3.40 -9.07
C ASP A 158 -0.08 4.68 -8.29
N ASP A 159 -0.86 4.53 -7.23
CA ASP A 159 -1.33 5.64 -6.39
C ASP A 159 -0.15 6.36 -5.69
N LEU A 160 0.79 5.61 -5.12
CA LEU A 160 1.99 6.18 -4.50
C LEU A 160 2.92 6.87 -5.51
N SER A 161 2.90 6.42 -6.77
CA SER A 161 3.64 7.09 -7.85
C SER A 161 3.01 8.42 -8.26
N LEU A 162 1.71 8.60 -8.01
CA LEU A 162 1.02 9.89 -8.14
C LEU A 162 1.27 10.76 -6.91
N TRP A 163 1.33 10.16 -5.72
CA TRP A 163 1.64 10.86 -4.46
C TRP A 163 2.97 11.64 -4.52
N ASP A 164 3.99 11.02 -5.12
CA ASP A 164 5.32 11.61 -5.28
C ASP A 164 5.36 12.81 -6.25
N ARG A 165 4.38 12.92 -7.15
CA ARG A 165 4.34 13.99 -8.17
C ARG A 165 3.81 15.31 -7.63
N GLY A 166 3.28 15.33 -6.41
CA GLY A 166 2.63 16.50 -5.81
C GLY A 166 1.32 16.89 -6.52
N GLU A 167 0.70 17.98 -6.06
CA GLU A 167 -0.44 18.60 -6.75
C GLU A 167 0.00 19.05 -8.14
N GLN A 168 -0.48 18.40 -9.20
CA GLN A 168 -0.29 18.92 -10.54
C GLN A 168 -1.25 20.10 -10.77
N PRO A 169 -0.78 21.28 -11.19
CA PRO A 169 -1.61 22.50 -11.24
C PRO A 169 -2.77 22.48 -12.24
N GLN A 170 -2.89 21.46 -13.09
CA GLN A 170 -3.81 21.46 -14.22
C GLN A 170 -4.55 20.12 -14.34
N SER A 171 -5.72 20.05 -13.71
CA SER A 171 -6.83 19.16 -14.08
C SER A 171 -6.79 17.68 -13.65
N ARG A 172 -6.01 17.30 -12.62
CA ARG A 172 -6.09 15.93 -12.06
C ARG A 172 -6.39 16.00 -10.57
N ARG A 173 -7.48 15.35 -10.11
CA ARG A 173 -7.80 15.20 -8.69
C ARG A 173 -6.56 14.71 -7.93
N ASP A 174 -6.31 15.29 -6.75
CA ASP A 174 -5.26 14.79 -5.87
C ASP A 174 -5.57 13.32 -5.51
N ILE A 175 -4.55 12.47 -5.55
CA ILE A 175 -4.67 11.08 -5.15
C ILE A 175 -5.13 10.95 -3.68
N ARG A 176 -4.79 11.93 -2.83
CA ARG A 176 -5.23 12.00 -1.44
C ARG A 176 -6.74 12.16 -1.33
N ASP A 177 -7.34 13.01 -2.17
CA ASP A 177 -8.80 13.20 -2.23
C ASP A 177 -9.49 11.92 -2.68
N ILE A 178 -8.92 11.25 -3.70
CA ILE A 178 -9.41 9.95 -4.19
C ILE A 178 -9.35 8.89 -3.07
N TRP A 179 -8.27 8.89 -2.28
CA TRP A 179 -8.13 7.99 -1.13
C TRP A 179 -9.14 8.31 -0.03
N ALA A 180 -9.35 9.58 0.30
CA ALA A 180 -10.33 10.00 1.28
C ALA A 180 -11.76 9.60 0.88
N GLU A 181 -12.13 9.82 -0.38
CA GLU A 181 -13.43 9.42 -0.93
C GLU A 181 -13.62 7.90 -0.88
N ALA A 182 -12.63 7.13 -1.34
CA ALA A 182 -12.70 5.67 -1.31
C ALA A 182 -12.83 5.12 0.12
N TYR A 183 -12.14 5.74 1.08
CA TYR A 183 -12.25 5.41 2.50
C TYR A 183 -13.66 5.69 3.05
N LEU A 184 -14.18 6.90 2.82
CA LEU A 184 -15.49 7.31 3.33
C LEU A 184 -16.63 6.48 2.74
N ASN A 185 -16.57 6.20 1.43
CA ASN A 185 -17.56 5.37 0.76
C ASN A 185 -17.60 3.95 1.34
N ALA A 186 -16.43 3.37 1.67
CA ALA A 186 -16.36 2.05 2.27
C ALA A 186 -16.76 2.05 3.75
N ALA A 187 -16.41 3.09 4.51
CA ALA A 187 -16.75 3.22 5.93
C ALA A 187 -18.26 3.47 6.16
N GLY A 188 -18.93 4.16 5.22
CA GLY A 188 -20.36 4.46 5.28
C GLY A 188 -21.27 3.46 4.56
N GLY A 189 -20.74 2.61 3.68
CA GLY A 189 -21.53 1.76 2.78
C GLY A 189 -21.92 0.37 3.30
N THR A 190 -21.99 0.18 4.62
CA THR A 190 -22.30 -1.12 5.26
C THR A 190 -23.44 -0.99 6.25
N ASP A 191 -24.58 -0.54 5.73
CA ASP A 191 -25.90 -0.68 6.33
C ASP A 191 -26.61 -1.91 5.74
#